data_AF-A0A3E0QLG6-F1
#
_entry.id   AF-A0A3E0QLG6-F1
#
_cell.length_a   1.000
_cell.length_b   1.000
_cell.length_c   1.000
_cell.angle_alpha   90.00
_cell.angle_beta   90.00
_cell.angle_gamma   90.00
#
_symmetry.space_group_name_H-M   'P 1'
#
loop_
_entity.id
_entity.type
_entity.pdbx_description
1 polymer ?
#
loop_
_entity_poly.entity_id
_entity_poly.type
_entity_poly.pdbx_seq_one_letter_code
_entity_poly.pdbx_strand_id
1 'polypeptide(L)'
;MSDEQLQESATSEPQTNARIQELLNRIEALDRKNKEILEEKRKFSKVEKTLQTLPDGVDVQALIDYKNKAEQQKLEEQGNYKEAIQKSEEQFRERSAAKDKEIEELKSRVRELELISPAIQALAEVTHNPKLVHDNFLKGRIELKDGKPVVVDGYERHNVTEWAKNSLSKDHAYLLKNQPATGSGAPVARTGGTQVNTGEFDPELMRRLANGEHTVEHEIFKKYGREGWQRAKELAKNYK
;
A
#
# COMPACT_ATOMS: atom_id res chain seq x y z
N MET A 1 14.64 -46.74 -21.13
CA MET A 1 14.17 -45.95 -19.97
C MET A 1 15.27 -44.93 -19.68
N SER A 2 15.20 -43.66 -20.03
CA SER A 2 14.24 -42.84 -20.78
C SER A 2 15.05 -41.61 -21.22
N ASP A 3 14.64 -41.04 -22.34
CA ASP A 3 15.30 -39.95 -23.05
C ASP A 3 15.66 -38.75 -22.14
N GLU A 4 16.95 -38.38 -22.12
CA GLU A 4 17.35 -37.02 -21.78
C GLU A 4 17.02 -36.13 -22.97
N GLN A 5 15.75 -35.71 -23.00
CA GLN A 5 15.24 -34.69 -23.90
C GLN A 5 15.83 -33.34 -23.45
N LEU A 6 17.06 -33.06 -23.88
CA LEU A 6 17.59 -31.70 -23.97
C LEU A 6 16.68 -30.93 -24.91
N GLN A 7 15.73 -30.21 -24.31
CA GLN A 7 14.85 -29.28 -25.00
C GLN A 7 15.69 -28.08 -25.44
N GLU A 8 16.44 -28.25 -26.54
CA GLU A 8 16.91 -27.13 -27.34
C GLU A 8 15.67 -26.33 -27.75
N SER A 9 15.46 -25.20 -27.07
CA SER A 9 14.54 -24.18 -27.51
C SER A 9 15.07 -23.60 -28.81
N ALA A 10 14.72 -24.24 -29.93
CA ALA A 10 14.89 -23.72 -31.28
C ALA A 10 14.00 -22.48 -31.44
N THR A 11 14.49 -21.32 -30.99
CA THR A 11 14.02 -20.04 -31.51
C THR A 11 14.44 -19.99 -32.97
N SER A 12 13.47 -20.07 -33.88
CA SER A 12 13.74 -20.00 -35.32
C SER A 12 14.49 -18.68 -35.62
N GLU A 13 15.57 -18.75 -36.39
CA GLU A 13 16.35 -17.58 -36.84
C GLU A 13 15.51 -16.35 -37.24
N PRO A 14 14.34 -16.47 -37.92
CA PRO A 14 13.46 -15.32 -38.18
C PRO A 14 12.89 -14.64 -36.92
N GLN A 15 12.63 -15.36 -35.82
CA GLN A 15 12.18 -14.77 -34.56
C GLN A 15 13.30 -14.02 -33.84
N THR A 16 14.52 -14.55 -33.87
CA THR A 16 15.71 -13.89 -33.32
C THR A 16 16.00 -12.59 -34.07
N ASN A 17 15.92 -12.61 -35.41
CA ASN A 17 16.11 -11.44 -36.25
C ASN A 17 15.02 -10.37 -36.03
N ALA A 18 13.76 -10.77 -35.88
CA ALA A 18 12.67 -9.85 -35.54
C ALA A 18 12.89 -9.19 -34.17
N ARG A 19 13.36 -9.96 -33.17
CA ARG A 19 13.67 -9.43 -31.84
C ARG A 19 14.86 -8.47 -31.85
N ILE A 20 15.88 -8.75 -32.67
CA ILE A 20 17.02 -7.85 -32.87
C ILE A 20 16.57 -6.53 -33.49
N GLN A 21 15.69 -6.56 -34.51
CA GLN A 21 15.14 -5.33 -35.11
C GLN A 21 14.30 -4.51 -34.13
N GLU A 22 13.47 -5.18 -33.30
CA GLU A 22 12.70 -4.51 -32.25
C GLU A 22 13.61 -3.82 -31.22
N LEU A 23 14.70 -4.49 -30.82
CA LEU A 23 15.69 -3.93 -29.90
C LEU A 23 16.44 -2.74 -30.53
N LEU A 24 16.84 -2.81 -31.79
CA LEU A 24 17.47 -1.70 -32.51
C LEU A 24 16.54 -0.48 -32.59
N ASN A 25 15.27 -0.69 -32.94
CA ASN A 25 14.26 0.37 -32.96
C ASN A 25 14.07 1.01 -31.56
N ARG A 26 14.12 0.18 -30.50
CA ARG A 26 14.01 0.67 -29.13
C ARG A 26 15.24 1.49 -28.71
N ILE A 27 16.44 1.05 -29.08
CA ILE A 27 17.68 1.77 -28.82
C ILE A 27 17.64 3.13 -29.52
N GLU A 28 17.25 3.18 -30.78
CA GLU A 28 17.14 4.44 -31.51
C GLU A 28 16.10 5.38 -30.87
N ALA A 29 14.95 4.84 -30.45
CA ALA A 29 13.94 5.62 -29.74
C ALA A 29 14.46 6.14 -28.37
N LEU A 30 15.27 5.36 -27.66
CA LEU A 30 15.92 5.79 -26.42
C LEU A 30 16.97 6.87 -26.69
N ASP A 31 17.76 6.75 -27.76
CA ASP A 31 18.77 7.74 -28.13
C ASP A 31 18.14 9.07 -28.53
N ARG A 32 17.00 9.05 -29.25
CA ARG A 32 16.23 10.26 -29.55
C ARG A 32 15.73 10.94 -28.27
N LYS A 33 15.12 10.17 -27.35
CA LYS A 33 14.69 10.70 -26.04
C LYS A 33 15.85 11.22 -25.21
N ASN A 34 17.00 10.54 -25.22
CA ASN A 34 18.19 10.98 -24.52
C ASN A 34 18.70 12.32 -25.08
N LYS A 35 18.67 12.52 -26.40
CA LYS A 35 19.01 13.80 -27.03
C LYS A 35 18.04 14.91 -26.63
N GLU A 36 16.74 14.65 -26.69
CA GLU A 36 15.71 15.60 -26.25
C GLU A 36 15.91 16.02 -24.79
N ILE A 37 16.12 15.06 -23.89
CA ILE A 37 16.40 15.32 -22.47
C ILE A 37 17.67 16.14 -22.30
N LEU A 38 18.72 15.86 -23.07
CA LEU A 38 19.96 16.65 -23.01
C LEU A 38 19.74 18.09 -23.49
N GLU A 39 18.94 18.30 -24.53
CA GLU A 39 18.57 19.63 -25.00
C GLU A 39 17.74 20.39 -23.97
N GLU A 40 16.75 19.73 -23.36
CA GLU A 40 15.97 20.29 -22.26
C GLU A 40 16.87 20.65 -21.07
N LYS A 41 17.76 19.75 -20.63
CA LYS A 41 18.73 20.05 -19.56
C LYS A 41 19.61 21.25 -19.88
N ARG A 42 20.04 21.39 -21.13
CA ARG A 42 20.80 22.58 -21.57
C ARG A 42 19.96 23.84 -21.52
N LYS A 43 18.67 23.78 -21.91
CA LYS A 43 17.73 24.91 -21.80
C LYS A 43 17.48 25.28 -20.33
N PHE A 44 17.20 24.31 -19.47
CA PHE A 44 17.04 24.52 -18.02
C PHE A 44 18.28 25.14 -17.38
N SER A 45 19.48 24.62 -17.68
CA SER A 45 20.72 25.19 -17.16
C SER A 45 20.94 26.65 -17.60
N LYS A 46 20.50 27.03 -18.81
CA LYS A 46 20.53 28.44 -19.24
C LYS A 46 19.55 29.28 -18.44
N VAL A 47 18.32 28.80 -18.24
CA VAL A 47 17.31 29.49 -17.44
C VAL A 47 17.77 29.66 -15.99
N GLU A 48 18.32 28.61 -15.39
CA GLU A 48 18.84 28.65 -14.02
C GLU A 48 19.99 29.65 -13.87
N LYS A 49 20.91 29.71 -14.83
CA LYS A 49 21.95 30.75 -14.85
C LYS A 49 21.35 32.15 -14.97
N THR A 50 20.34 32.34 -15.82
CA THR A 50 19.67 33.65 -15.94
C THR A 50 18.92 34.04 -14.65
N LEU A 51 18.34 33.06 -13.96
CA LEU A 51 17.69 33.27 -12.66
C LEU A 51 18.71 33.59 -11.56
N GLN A 52 19.89 32.95 -11.57
CA GLN A 52 20.98 33.26 -10.64
C GLN A 52 21.61 34.64 -10.88
N THR A 53 21.57 35.15 -12.11
CA THR A 53 22.05 36.51 -12.42
C THR A 53 21.04 37.60 -12.10
N LEU A 54 19.79 37.25 -11.81
CA LEU A 54 18.79 38.21 -11.37
C LEU A 54 19.04 38.53 -9.88
N PRO A 55 18.99 39.81 -9.47
CA PRO A 55 19.09 40.19 -8.07
C PRO A 55 18.01 39.50 -7.22
N ASP A 56 18.36 39.12 -5.99
CA ASP A 56 17.40 38.58 -5.02
C ASP A 56 16.25 39.57 -4.80
N GLY A 57 15.02 39.08 -4.94
CA GLY A 57 13.80 39.87 -4.81
C GLY A 57 13.22 40.42 -6.11
N VAL A 58 13.82 40.14 -7.28
CA VAL A 58 13.19 40.46 -8.57
C VAL A 58 12.03 39.49 -8.84
N ASP A 59 10.81 40.02 -8.80
CA ASP A 59 9.61 39.30 -9.19
C ASP A 59 9.51 39.21 -10.72
N VAL A 60 9.91 38.05 -11.25
CA VAL A 60 9.85 37.74 -12.69
C VAL A 60 8.42 37.85 -13.22
N GLN A 61 7.41 37.52 -12.42
CA GLN A 61 6.01 37.61 -12.83
C GLN A 61 5.59 39.07 -12.98
N ALA A 62 5.98 39.93 -12.03
CA ALA A 62 5.75 41.37 -12.12
C ALA A 62 6.42 41.99 -13.36
N LEU A 63 7.61 41.52 -13.74
CA LEU A 63 8.30 41.97 -14.96
C LEU A 63 7.56 41.56 -16.23
N ILE A 64 7.04 40.33 -16.29
CA ILE A 64 6.23 39.85 -17.40
C ILE A 64 4.93 40.67 -17.51
N ASP A 65 4.26 40.92 -16.38
CA ASP A 65 3.04 41.74 -16.32
C ASP A 65 3.29 43.17 -16.79
N TYR A 66 4.40 43.77 -16.33
CA TYR A 66 4.82 45.10 -16.76
C TYR A 66 5.07 45.16 -18.27
N LYS A 67 5.80 44.18 -18.83
CA LYS A 67 6.05 44.09 -20.27
C LYS A 67 4.74 43.97 -21.06
N ASN A 68 3.84 43.08 -20.63
CA ASN A 68 2.56 42.87 -21.32
C ASN A 68 1.71 44.14 -21.32
N LYS A 69 1.66 44.86 -20.19
CA LYS A 69 0.96 46.14 -20.09
C LYS A 69 1.59 47.22 -20.99
N ALA A 70 2.91 47.31 -21.05
CA ALA A 70 3.60 48.25 -21.92
C ALA A 70 3.36 47.95 -23.41
N GLU A 71 3.38 46.67 -23.81
CA GLU A 71 3.05 46.27 -25.17
C GLU A 71 1.60 46.56 -25.54
N GLN A 72 0.67 46.35 -24.61
CA GLN A 72 -0.74 46.71 -24.79
C GLN A 72 -0.90 48.22 -24.98
N GLN A 73 -0.31 49.04 -24.10
CA GLN A 73 -0.35 50.50 -24.21
C GLN A 73 0.22 50.99 -25.54
N LYS A 74 1.33 50.41 -26.00
CA LYS A 74 1.94 50.76 -27.30
C LYS A 74 1.01 50.45 -28.47
N LEU A 75 0.28 49.33 -28.42
CA LEU A 75 -0.69 48.97 -29.46
C LEU A 75 -1.90 49.92 -29.43
N GLU A 76 -2.35 50.31 -28.25
CA GLU A 76 -3.42 51.29 -28.05
C GLU A 76 -3.01 52.69 -28.56
N GLU A 77 -1.79 53.14 -28.25
CA GLU A 77 -1.20 54.39 -28.74
C GLU A 77 -1.06 54.43 -30.27
N GLN A 78 -0.77 53.28 -30.89
CA GLN A 78 -0.70 53.13 -32.35
C GLN A 78 -2.09 53.06 -33.01
N GLY A 79 -3.17 53.05 -32.22
CA GLY A 79 -4.55 52.91 -32.71
C GLY A 79 -4.96 51.47 -33.06
N ASN A 80 -4.11 50.48 -32.77
CA ASN A 80 -4.34 49.05 -33.04
C ASN A 80 -5.15 48.37 -31.91
N TYR A 81 -6.26 48.99 -31.49
CA TYR A 81 -7.07 48.51 -30.36
C TYR A 81 -7.58 47.07 -30.52
N LYS A 82 -7.89 46.64 -31.74
CA LYS A 82 -8.35 45.26 -32.01
C LYS A 82 -7.26 44.23 -31.72
N GLU A 83 -6.01 44.55 -32.08
CA GLU A 83 -4.86 43.67 -31.85
C GLU A 83 -4.48 43.65 -30.36
N ALA A 84 -4.57 44.80 -29.68
CA ALA A 84 -4.38 44.89 -28.23
C ALA A 84 -5.38 44.01 -27.45
N ILE A 85 -6.66 44.05 -27.83
CA ILE A 85 -7.71 43.24 -27.22
C ILE A 85 -7.46 41.75 -27.48
N GLN A 86 -7.20 41.34 -28.72
CA GLN A 86 -6.94 39.94 -29.07
C GLN A 86 -5.75 39.38 -28.28
N LYS A 87 -4.64 40.13 -28.23
CA LYS A 87 -3.45 39.72 -27.50
C LYS A 87 -3.69 39.63 -25.99
N SER A 88 -4.48 40.55 -25.43
CA SER A 88 -4.86 40.51 -24.02
C SER A 88 -5.74 39.29 -23.73
N GLU A 89 -6.74 39.01 -24.56
CA GLU A 89 -7.62 37.85 -24.43
C GLU A 89 -6.84 36.52 -24.50
N GLU A 90 -5.90 36.41 -25.44
CA GLU A 90 -4.99 35.25 -25.53
C GLU A 90 -4.18 35.07 -24.25
N GLN A 91 -3.56 36.14 -23.74
CA GLN A 91 -2.81 36.09 -22.48
C GLN A 91 -3.69 35.66 -21.30
N PHE A 92 -4.93 36.15 -21.21
CA PHE A 92 -5.86 35.75 -20.15
C PHE A 92 -6.29 34.29 -20.27
N ARG A 93 -6.52 33.80 -21.50
CA ARG A 93 -6.85 32.38 -21.74
C ARG A 93 -5.68 31.47 -21.37
N GLU A 94 -4.47 31.80 -21.80
CA GLU A 94 -3.26 31.03 -21.48
C GLU A 94 -3.00 30.99 -19.97
N ARG A 95 -3.11 32.14 -19.29
CA ARG A 95 -2.94 32.21 -17.82
C ARG A 95 -3.99 31.40 -17.08
N SER A 96 -5.25 31.50 -17.50
CA SER A 96 -6.34 30.72 -16.91
C SER A 96 -6.07 29.23 -17.08
N ALA A 97 -5.74 28.78 -18.30
CA ALA A 97 -5.43 27.39 -18.57
C ALA A 97 -4.19 26.87 -17.82
N ALA A 98 -3.16 27.70 -17.64
CA ALA A 98 -1.99 27.36 -16.84
C ALA A 98 -2.34 27.23 -15.35
N LYS A 99 -3.15 28.15 -14.83
CA LYS A 99 -3.61 28.12 -13.43
C LYS A 99 -4.54 26.94 -13.17
N ASP A 100 -5.42 26.58 -14.10
CA ASP A 100 -6.28 25.41 -13.97
C ASP A 100 -5.46 24.12 -13.86
N LYS A 101 -4.41 23.96 -14.68
CA LYS A 101 -3.48 22.82 -14.59
C LYS A 101 -2.74 22.80 -13.25
N GLU A 102 -2.24 23.94 -12.79
CA GLU A 102 -1.57 24.06 -11.49
C GLU A 102 -2.53 23.71 -10.34
N ILE A 103 -3.78 24.15 -10.40
CA ILE A 103 -4.82 23.82 -9.44
C ILE A 103 -5.11 22.32 -9.43
N GLU A 104 -5.21 21.67 -10.60
CA GLU A 104 -5.39 20.22 -10.69
C GLU A 104 -4.22 19.44 -10.09
N GLU A 105 -2.98 19.86 -10.40
CA GLU A 105 -1.77 19.26 -9.84
C GLU A 105 -1.72 19.42 -8.32
N LEU A 106 -1.95 20.64 -7.82
CA LEU A 106 -1.98 20.90 -6.37
C LEU A 106 -3.09 20.13 -5.68
N LYS A 107 -4.30 20.06 -6.26
CA LYS A 107 -5.40 19.23 -5.73
C LYS A 107 -5.01 17.75 -5.66
N SER A 108 -4.32 17.25 -6.69
CA SER A 108 -3.85 15.86 -6.71
C SER A 108 -2.83 15.60 -5.60
N ARG A 109 -1.89 16.54 -5.39
CA ARG A 109 -0.85 16.47 -4.36
C ARG A 109 -1.42 16.60 -2.96
N VAL A 110 -2.39 17.49 -2.74
CA VAL A 110 -3.11 17.61 -1.47
C VAL A 110 -3.86 16.32 -1.17
N ARG A 111 -4.58 15.75 -2.14
CA ARG A 111 -5.23 14.45 -1.97
C ARG A 111 -4.22 13.35 -1.61
N GLU A 112 -3.06 13.34 -2.26
CA GLU A 112 -2.02 12.36 -1.96
C GLU A 112 -1.49 12.50 -0.52
N LEU A 113 -1.21 13.72 -0.09
CA LEU A 113 -0.65 14.02 1.23
C LEU A 113 -1.65 13.85 2.37
N GLU A 114 -2.88 14.31 2.21
CA GLU A 114 -3.87 14.34 3.28
C GLU A 114 -4.64 13.03 3.41
N LEU A 115 -4.85 12.32 2.30
CA LEU A 115 -5.76 11.18 2.28
C LEU A 115 -5.04 9.85 1.98
N ILE A 116 -4.29 9.81 0.89
CA ILE A 116 -3.70 8.55 0.39
C ILE A 116 -2.53 8.11 1.28
N SER A 117 -1.59 9.00 1.57
CA SER A 117 -0.40 8.67 2.37
C SER A 117 -0.77 8.21 3.78
N PRO A 118 -1.66 8.92 4.54
CA PRO A 118 -2.10 8.44 5.84
C PRO A 118 -2.87 7.12 5.77
N ALA A 119 -3.67 6.90 4.72
CA ALA A 119 -4.39 5.64 4.55
C ALA A 119 -3.43 4.47 4.29
N ILE A 120 -2.43 4.67 3.42
CA ILE A 120 -1.37 3.67 3.16
C ILE A 120 -0.60 3.37 4.44
N GLN A 121 -0.30 4.38 5.26
CA GLN A 121 0.39 4.19 6.54
C GLN A 121 -0.46 3.38 7.52
N ALA A 122 -1.75 3.66 7.65
CA ALA A 122 -2.67 2.86 8.48
C ALA A 122 -2.81 1.41 7.97
N LEU A 123 -2.86 1.21 6.65
CA LEU A 123 -2.85 -0.13 6.05
C LEU A 123 -1.53 -0.87 6.31
N ALA A 124 -0.40 -0.17 6.36
CA ALA A 124 0.92 -0.75 6.58
C ALA A 124 1.05 -1.45 7.92
N GLU A 125 0.26 -1.08 8.93
CA GLU A 125 0.25 -1.75 10.22
C GLU A 125 -0.31 -3.19 10.13
N VAL A 126 -1.23 -3.44 9.20
CA VAL A 126 -2.02 -4.67 9.15
C VAL A 126 -1.80 -5.49 7.88
N THR A 127 -1.33 -4.89 6.79
CA THR A 127 -1.23 -5.53 5.47
C THR A 127 0.21 -5.65 4.98
N HIS A 128 0.51 -6.72 4.24
CA HIS A 128 1.83 -6.97 3.64
C HIS A 128 2.15 -5.98 2.51
N ASN A 129 1.16 -5.65 1.67
CA ASN A 129 1.31 -4.71 0.56
C ASN A 129 0.22 -3.63 0.61
N PRO A 130 0.45 -2.54 1.37
CA PRO A 130 -0.55 -1.51 1.64
C PRO A 130 -0.99 -0.74 0.39
N LYS A 131 -0.06 -0.50 -0.53
CA LYS A 131 -0.33 0.22 -1.79
C LYS A 131 -1.22 -0.60 -2.71
N LEU A 132 -0.96 -1.91 -2.82
CA LEU A 132 -1.82 -2.81 -3.58
C LEU A 132 -3.24 -2.86 -3.00
N VAL A 133 -3.37 -2.88 -1.67
CA VAL A 133 -4.68 -2.86 -1.01
C VAL A 133 -5.42 -1.54 -1.28
N HIS A 134 -4.72 -0.42 -1.15
CA HIS A 134 -5.27 0.89 -1.45
C HIS A 134 -5.79 0.98 -2.90
N ASP A 135 -4.95 0.61 -3.87
CA ASP A 135 -5.22 0.83 -5.29
C ASP A 135 -6.36 -0.06 -5.81
N ASN A 136 -6.46 -1.30 -5.32
CA ASN A 136 -7.48 -2.26 -5.76
C ASN A 136 -8.79 -2.14 -4.99
N PHE A 137 -8.75 -1.80 -3.70
CA PHE A 137 -9.93 -1.88 -2.84
C PHE A 137 -10.39 -0.55 -2.27
N LEU A 138 -9.55 0.48 -2.16
CA LEU A 138 -9.92 1.70 -1.45
C LEU A 138 -9.96 2.95 -2.32
N LYS A 139 -9.52 2.85 -3.58
CA LYS A 139 -9.54 3.96 -4.54
C LYS A 139 -10.94 4.58 -4.65
N GLY A 140 -11.05 5.85 -4.29
CA GLY A 140 -12.31 6.62 -4.34
C GLY A 140 -13.28 6.37 -3.18
N ARG A 141 -12.91 5.53 -2.20
CA ARG A 141 -13.75 5.18 -1.03
C ARG A 141 -13.20 5.70 0.29
N ILE A 142 -12.09 6.44 0.27
CA ILE A 142 -11.49 7.01 1.48
C ILE A 142 -11.92 8.47 1.59
N GLU A 143 -12.38 8.87 2.77
CA GLU A 143 -12.68 10.26 3.12
C GLU A 143 -11.83 10.68 4.32
N LEU A 144 -11.64 11.99 4.46
CA LEU A 144 -11.04 12.56 5.66
C LEU A 144 -12.15 12.81 6.69
N LYS A 145 -12.03 12.20 7.87
CA LYS A 145 -12.89 12.51 9.02
C LYS A 145 -11.99 12.88 10.20
N ASP A 146 -12.14 14.10 10.70
CA ASP A 146 -11.37 14.61 11.84
C ASP A 146 -9.84 14.48 11.65
N GLY A 147 -9.37 14.69 10.41
CA GLY A 147 -7.95 14.58 10.04
C GLY A 147 -7.43 13.15 9.92
N LYS A 148 -8.27 12.11 10.02
CA LYS A 148 -7.91 10.71 9.84
C LYS A 148 -8.58 10.10 8.60
N PRO A 149 -7.90 9.22 7.86
CA PRO A 149 -8.49 8.54 6.73
C PRO A 149 -9.50 7.48 7.21
N VAL A 150 -10.70 7.52 6.64
CA VAL A 150 -11.81 6.62 6.97
C VAL A 150 -12.35 6.04 5.67
N VAL A 151 -12.61 4.73 5.65
CA VAL A 151 -13.20 4.04 4.51
C VAL A 151 -14.72 4.16 4.58
N VAL A 152 -15.32 4.65 3.51
CA VAL A 152 -16.77 4.71 3.31
C VAL A 152 -17.21 3.43 2.61
N ASP A 153 -18.01 2.63 3.31
CA ASP A 153 -18.59 1.40 2.80
C ASP A 153 -20.13 1.50 2.87
N GLY A 154 -20.73 1.99 1.78
CA GLY A 154 -22.16 2.31 1.74
C GLY A 154 -22.53 3.39 2.77
N TYR A 155 -23.28 3.00 3.80
CA TYR A 155 -23.70 3.88 4.89
C TYR A 155 -22.75 3.86 6.10
N GLU A 156 -21.85 2.88 6.17
CA GLU A 156 -20.93 2.72 7.29
C GLU A 156 -19.57 3.37 6.99
N ARG A 157 -18.94 3.84 8.06
CA ARG A 157 -17.63 4.50 8.03
C ARG A 157 -16.71 3.75 8.97
N HIS A 158 -15.70 3.10 8.42
CA HIS A 158 -14.76 2.29 9.19
C HIS A 158 -13.38 2.92 9.15
N ASN A 159 -12.63 2.84 10.25
CA ASN A 159 -11.21 3.17 10.20
C ASN A 159 -10.52 2.24 9.19
N VAL A 160 -9.53 2.76 8.47
CA VAL A 160 -8.81 2.00 7.43
C VAL A 160 -8.27 0.67 7.94
N THR A 161 -7.75 0.66 9.16
CA THR A 161 -7.22 -0.53 9.85
C THR A 161 -8.31 -1.57 10.17
N GLU A 162 -9.49 -1.11 10.64
CA GLU A 162 -10.62 -1.98 10.98
C GLU A 162 -11.25 -2.58 9.72
N TRP A 163 -11.44 -1.75 8.70
CA TRP A 163 -11.89 -2.19 7.38
C TRP A 163 -10.93 -3.25 6.81
N ALA A 164 -9.61 -3.03 6.88
CA ALA A 164 -8.64 -3.98 6.36
C ALA A 164 -8.75 -5.35 7.04
N LYS A 165 -8.89 -5.38 8.38
CA LYS A 165 -9.07 -6.63 9.12
C LYS A 165 -10.37 -7.34 8.75
N ASN A 166 -11.49 -6.62 8.64
CA ASN A 166 -12.80 -7.21 8.42
C ASN A 166 -13.04 -7.65 6.97
N SER A 167 -12.61 -6.83 6.01
CA SER A 167 -12.85 -7.08 4.58
C SER A 167 -11.82 -8.04 3.98
N LEU A 168 -10.53 -7.88 4.32
CA LEU A 168 -9.49 -8.74 3.76
C LEU A 168 -9.48 -10.14 4.40
N SER A 169 -9.94 -10.30 5.64
CA SER A 169 -9.95 -11.63 6.29
C SER A 169 -10.88 -12.64 5.62
N LYS A 170 -11.91 -12.17 4.91
CA LYS A 170 -12.89 -13.04 4.23
C LYS A 170 -12.35 -13.60 2.92
N ASP A 171 -11.88 -12.71 2.04
CA ASP A 171 -11.58 -13.08 0.64
C ASP A 171 -10.08 -13.01 0.31
N HIS A 172 -9.29 -12.26 1.09
CA HIS A 172 -7.90 -11.94 0.77
C HIS A 172 -6.97 -12.03 1.99
N ALA A 173 -7.16 -13.08 2.80
CA ALA A 173 -6.46 -13.20 4.08
C ALA A 173 -4.93 -13.19 3.92
N TYR A 174 -4.41 -13.64 2.78
CA TYR A 174 -2.97 -13.64 2.44
C TYR A 174 -2.36 -12.22 2.36
N LEU A 175 -3.18 -11.16 2.27
CA LEU A 175 -2.72 -9.79 2.30
C LEU A 175 -2.50 -9.27 3.74
N LEU A 176 -2.99 -9.98 4.76
CA LEU A 176 -2.90 -9.59 6.16
C LEU A 176 -1.61 -10.09 6.81
N LYS A 177 -1.00 -9.26 7.66
CA LYS A 177 0.24 -9.57 8.40
C LYS A 177 0.09 -10.65 9.46
N ASN A 178 -1.06 -10.70 10.10
CA ASN A 178 -1.34 -11.59 11.22
C ASN A 178 -2.48 -12.52 10.84
N GLN A 179 -2.25 -13.39 9.85
CA GLN A 179 -3.23 -14.45 9.58
C GLN A 179 -3.38 -15.32 10.83
N PRO A 180 -4.62 -15.65 11.26
CA PRO A 180 -4.81 -16.73 12.22
C PRO A 180 -4.19 -17.98 11.59
N ALA A 181 -3.36 -18.70 12.34
CA ALA A 181 -2.65 -19.87 11.83
C ALA A 181 -3.66 -20.91 11.30
N THR A 182 -3.87 -20.91 9.98
CA THR A 182 -4.68 -21.91 9.28
C THR A 182 -3.74 -23.01 8.80
N GLY A 183 -3.35 -23.85 9.76
CA GLY A 183 -2.70 -25.11 9.48
C GLY A 183 -3.34 -26.18 10.36
N SER A 184 -3.76 -27.29 9.76
CA SER A 184 -3.93 -28.57 10.43
C SER A 184 -2.58 -29.16 10.85
N GLY A 185 -1.63 -28.30 11.25
CA GLY A 185 -0.37 -28.70 11.82
C GLY A 185 -0.69 -29.53 13.06
N ALA A 186 -0.10 -30.72 13.13
CA ALA A 186 -0.22 -31.64 14.25
C ALA A 186 -0.22 -30.86 15.57
N PRO A 187 -1.11 -31.20 16.53
CA PRO A 187 -1.28 -30.44 17.74
C PRO A 187 0.09 -30.26 18.39
N VAL A 188 0.60 -29.03 18.35
CA VAL A 188 1.74 -28.65 19.18
C VAL A 188 1.24 -28.84 20.58
N ALA A 189 1.79 -29.83 21.28
CA ALA A 189 1.57 -30.03 22.70
C ALA A 189 2.10 -28.78 23.40
N ARG A 190 1.26 -27.74 23.50
CA ARG A 190 1.48 -26.62 24.38
C ARG A 190 1.38 -27.19 25.78
N THR A 191 2.53 -27.44 26.39
CA THR A 191 2.71 -27.43 27.84
C THR A 191 2.52 -26.01 28.36
N GLY A 192 1.38 -25.39 28.02
CA GLY A 192 0.85 -24.23 28.69
C GLY A 192 -0.23 -24.77 29.62
N GLY A 193 0.00 -24.67 30.91
CA GLY A 193 -0.90 -25.17 31.94
C GLY A 193 -2.33 -24.76 31.63
N THR A 194 -3.11 -25.71 31.11
CA THR A 194 -4.55 -25.64 31.21
C THR A 194 -4.79 -25.58 32.70
N GLN A 195 -5.27 -24.44 33.16
CA GLN A 195 -5.94 -24.34 34.45
C GLN A 195 -7.21 -25.20 34.30
N VAL A 196 -7.03 -26.52 34.36
CA VAL A 196 -8.11 -27.49 34.22
C VAL A 196 -8.94 -27.34 35.47
N ASN A 197 -10.21 -26.99 35.28
CA ASN A 197 -11.24 -26.94 36.31
C ASN A 197 -11.03 -28.07 37.34
N THR A 198 -10.60 -27.69 38.53
CA THR A 198 -10.26 -28.54 39.68
C THR A 198 -11.50 -28.98 40.47
N GLY A 199 -12.63 -29.14 39.79
CA GLY A 199 -13.87 -29.62 40.36
C GLY A 199 -13.86 -31.14 40.48
N GLU A 200 -13.84 -31.62 41.73
CA GLU A 200 -14.10 -32.98 42.24
C GLU A 200 -13.84 -34.17 41.31
N PHE A 201 -12.89 -35.03 41.71
CA PHE A 201 -12.73 -36.34 41.09
C PHE A 201 -13.98 -37.19 41.32
N ASP A 202 -14.42 -37.89 40.29
CA ASP A 202 -15.52 -38.84 40.36
C ASP A 202 -15.27 -39.88 41.48
N PRO A 203 -16.19 -40.03 42.47
CA PRO A 203 -16.03 -40.98 43.57
C PRO A 203 -15.75 -42.42 43.14
N GLU A 204 -16.32 -42.88 42.02
CA GLU A 204 -16.10 -44.24 41.51
C GLU A 204 -14.67 -44.41 40.99
N LEU A 205 -14.17 -43.39 40.30
CA LEU A 205 -12.82 -43.32 39.79
C LEU A 205 -11.79 -43.31 40.94
N MET A 206 -12.10 -42.64 42.03
CA MET A 206 -11.26 -42.60 43.24
C MET A 206 -11.23 -43.94 43.98
N ARG A 207 -12.35 -44.65 44.02
CA ARG A 207 -12.43 -46.00 44.60
C ARG A 207 -11.62 -47.03 43.80
N ARG A 208 -11.70 -46.96 42.47
CA ARG A 208 -10.91 -47.83 41.59
C ARG A 208 -9.41 -47.56 41.69
N LEU A 209 -9.02 -46.28 41.83
CA LEU A 209 -7.64 -45.91 42.13
C LEU A 209 -7.18 -46.44 43.51
N ALA A 210 -8.02 -46.34 44.54
CA ALA A 210 -7.73 -46.87 45.89
C ALA A 210 -7.54 -48.40 45.89
N ASN A 211 -8.26 -49.10 45.01
CA ASN A 211 -8.17 -50.54 44.80
C ASN A 211 -6.96 -50.96 43.95
N GLY A 212 -6.16 -50.01 43.45
CA GLY A 212 -4.91 -50.29 42.73
C GLY A 212 -5.09 -50.67 41.26
N GLU A 213 -6.20 -50.27 40.62
CA GLU A 213 -6.38 -50.50 39.18
C GLU A 213 -5.43 -49.62 38.35
N HIS A 214 -4.40 -50.23 37.75
CA HIS A 214 -3.38 -49.53 36.96
C HIS A 214 -3.90 -48.80 35.72
N THR A 215 -5.06 -49.19 35.19
CA THR A 215 -5.69 -48.52 34.04
C THR A 215 -6.14 -47.10 34.40
N VAL A 216 -6.57 -46.89 35.65
CA VAL A 216 -7.11 -45.62 36.15
C VAL A 216 -6.00 -44.59 36.36
N GLU A 217 -4.79 -45.00 36.74
CA GLU A 217 -3.65 -44.10 36.91
C GLU A 217 -3.32 -43.34 35.62
N HIS A 218 -3.34 -44.05 34.48
CA HIS A 218 -3.07 -43.46 33.16
C HIS A 218 -4.22 -42.58 32.67
N GLU A 219 -5.46 -42.95 32.95
CA GLU A 219 -6.65 -42.16 32.63
C GLU A 219 -6.63 -40.80 33.36
N ILE A 220 -6.30 -40.81 34.66
CA ILE A 220 -6.17 -39.59 35.45
C ILE A 220 -5.04 -38.72 34.92
N PHE A 221 -3.87 -39.32 34.64
CA PHE A 221 -2.72 -38.56 34.15
C PHE A 221 -3.00 -37.92 32.78
N LYS A 222 -3.69 -38.62 31.87
CA LYS A 222 -4.11 -38.06 30.58
C LYS A 222 -5.09 -36.90 30.73
N LYS A 223 -6.04 -37.01 31.66
CA LYS A 223 -7.15 -36.06 31.79
C LYS A 223 -6.82 -34.83 32.64
N TYR A 224 -6.06 -35.01 33.72
CA TYR A 224 -5.79 -33.98 34.72
C TYR A 224 -4.29 -33.64 34.86
N GLY A 225 -3.43 -34.30 34.09
CA GLY A 225 -1.99 -34.09 34.14
C GLY A 225 -1.34 -34.59 35.44
N ARG A 226 -0.08 -34.21 35.64
CA ARG A 226 0.74 -34.66 36.77
C ARG A 226 0.20 -34.20 38.12
N GLU A 227 -0.24 -32.94 38.22
CA GLU A 227 -0.73 -32.36 39.48
C GLU A 227 -2.07 -32.97 39.89
N GLY A 228 -2.98 -33.19 38.93
CA GLY A 228 -4.22 -33.90 39.16
C GLY A 228 -4.01 -35.35 39.61
N TRP A 229 -3.05 -36.06 39.02
CA TRP A 229 -2.70 -37.42 39.43
C TRP A 229 -2.18 -37.50 40.88
N GLN A 230 -1.31 -36.57 41.30
CA GLN A 230 -0.81 -36.54 42.67
C GLN A 230 -1.95 -36.31 43.69
N ARG A 231 -2.84 -35.36 43.39
CA ARG A 231 -4.00 -35.07 44.24
C ARG A 231 -5.00 -36.22 44.29
N ALA A 232 -5.25 -36.89 43.16
CA ALA A 232 -6.11 -38.08 43.11
C ALA A 232 -5.52 -39.21 43.97
N LYS A 233 -4.20 -39.41 43.92
CA LYS A 233 -3.51 -40.41 44.74
C LYS A 233 -3.58 -40.11 46.24
N GLU A 234 -3.56 -38.83 46.63
CA GLU A 234 -3.77 -38.42 48.02
C GLU A 234 -5.21 -38.63 48.48
N LEU A 235 -6.17 -38.18 47.69
CA LEU A 235 -7.59 -38.28 48.02
C LEU A 235 -8.08 -39.74 48.01
N ALA A 236 -7.59 -40.59 47.11
CA ALA A 236 -7.97 -42.01 47.05
C ALA A 236 -7.57 -42.80 48.31
N LYS A 237 -6.61 -42.32 49.11
CA LYS A 237 -6.30 -42.93 50.42
C LYS A 237 -7.51 -42.90 51.37
N ASN A 238 -8.41 -41.94 51.20
CA ASN A 238 -9.62 -41.79 52.00
C ASN A 238 -10.79 -42.65 51.48
N TYR A 239 -10.63 -43.34 50.35
CA TYR A 239 -11.65 -44.19 49.72
C TYR A 239 -11.43 -45.69 49.97
N LYS A 240 -10.52 -46.03 50.90
CA LYS A 240 -10.15 -47.39 51.26
C LYS A 240 -10.94 -47.90 52.46
#